data_AF-W0E609-F1
#
_entry.id   AF-W0E609-F1
#
_cell.length_a   1.000
_cell.length_b   1.000
_cell.length_c   1.000
_cell.angle_alpha   90.00
_cell.angle_beta   90.00
_cell.angle_gamma   90.00
#
_symmetry.space_group_name_H-M   'P 1'
#
loop_
_entity.id
_entity.type
_entity.pdbx_description
1 polymer ?
#
loop_
_entity_poly.entity_id
_entity_poly.type
_entity_poly.pdbx_seq_one_letter_code
_entity_poly.pdbx_strand_id
1 'polypeptide(L)'
;MPASTMKLLTAYAALETWGREHRFHTDIRFDDDGVLWVVGHGDPYLVSEELMRIATAVRARGVTRINGLGLDTHALGADTEIPGRSHTSNPYDAPLSALAANFNTVSLVREADGRLRSGESQTPLTATARALGAGLGAGRHRVNLVDRARAERHFGELFAALLERAGVSVVGPIRQARAPRGARLLYRHHNSRTLAEMIAPMLEYSTNFIANGLFIKLSDPKDKGVAGMAEARRTVTRLARERLGWRDAVIDDGAGLSRANRLSARQLIELLDAFVPYRDLMPRQDDDPRVLAKTGTLTGVSSYAGYVRRNGGWGRFALLVEQPVDRGLRQRLASALAR
;
A
#
# COMPACT_ATOMS: atom_id res chain seq x y z
N MET A 1 8.74 -20.00 -7.76
CA MET A 1 7.76 -18.94 -7.45
C MET A 1 8.45 -17.91 -6.56
N PRO A 2 8.30 -16.60 -6.82
CA PRO A 2 9.03 -15.57 -6.07
C PRO A 2 8.46 -15.30 -4.67
N ALA A 3 7.18 -15.56 -4.40
CA ALA A 3 6.51 -15.02 -3.20
C ALA A 3 6.81 -13.51 -3.04
N SER A 4 6.96 -13.00 -1.82
CA SER A 4 7.18 -11.55 -1.59
C SER A 4 8.49 -10.95 -2.13
N THR A 5 9.41 -11.73 -2.73
CA THR A 5 10.49 -11.12 -3.53
C THR A 5 9.96 -10.45 -4.80
N MET A 6 8.71 -10.75 -5.23
CA MET A 6 8.00 -10.02 -6.29
C MET A 6 7.90 -8.51 -6.01
N LYS A 7 7.86 -8.11 -4.73
CA LYS A 7 7.83 -6.69 -4.33
C LYS A 7 9.04 -5.90 -4.82
N LEU A 8 10.17 -6.57 -5.10
CA LEU A 8 11.33 -5.93 -5.72
C LEU A 8 11.02 -5.44 -7.14
N LEU A 9 10.29 -6.23 -7.94
CA LEU A 9 9.89 -5.83 -9.30
C LEU A 9 8.90 -4.66 -9.23
N THR A 10 7.93 -4.73 -8.32
CA THR A 10 6.97 -3.64 -8.10
C THR A 10 7.67 -2.36 -7.65
N ALA A 11 8.61 -2.45 -6.70
CA ALA A 11 9.40 -1.32 -6.26
C ALA A 11 10.22 -0.72 -7.40
N TYR A 12 10.90 -1.57 -8.18
CA TYR A 12 11.68 -1.16 -9.34
C TYR A 12 10.80 -0.42 -10.37
N ALA A 13 9.68 -1.03 -10.76
CA ALA A 13 8.76 -0.46 -11.74
C ALA A 13 8.19 0.89 -11.26
N ALA A 14 7.84 1.01 -9.98
CA ALA A 14 7.38 2.26 -9.37
C ALA A 14 8.47 3.35 -9.40
N LEU A 15 9.70 3.00 -9.02
CA LEU A 15 10.83 3.93 -8.98
C LEU A 15 11.23 4.40 -10.39
N GLU A 16 11.23 3.52 -11.37
CA GLU A 16 11.51 3.87 -12.77
C GLU A 16 10.39 4.72 -13.41
N THR A 17 9.16 4.59 -12.91
CA THR A 17 8.01 5.32 -13.46
C THR A 17 7.89 6.72 -12.86
N TRP A 18 8.08 6.85 -11.55
CA TRP A 18 7.79 8.10 -10.83
C TRP A 18 9.02 8.77 -10.22
N GLY A 19 10.12 8.04 -10.01
CA GLY A 19 11.31 8.51 -9.31
C GLY A 19 11.16 8.47 -7.78
N ARG A 20 12.31 8.49 -7.10
CA ARG A 20 12.42 8.35 -5.63
C ARG A 20 11.64 9.42 -4.86
N GLU A 21 11.66 10.65 -5.36
CA GLU A 21 11.08 11.83 -4.72
C GLU A 21 9.59 12.04 -5.02
N HIS A 22 8.96 11.12 -5.76
CA HIS A 22 7.54 11.23 -6.07
C HIS A 22 6.70 11.26 -4.81
N ARG A 23 5.66 12.10 -4.79
CA ARG A 23 4.67 12.18 -3.73
C ARG A 23 3.31 11.99 -4.34
N PHE A 24 2.62 10.92 -3.92
CA PHE A 24 1.22 10.72 -4.26
C PHE A 24 0.39 11.88 -3.75
N HIS A 25 -0.75 12.11 -4.39
CA HIS A 25 -1.61 13.23 -4.04
C HIS A 25 -3.07 12.81 -3.91
N THR A 26 -3.80 13.60 -3.13
CA THR A 26 -5.25 13.51 -2.96
C THR A 26 -5.84 14.90 -3.18
N ASP A 27 -6.85 14.99 -4.02
CA ASP A 27 -7.47 16.27 -4.34
C ASP A 27 -8.69 16.51 -3.47
N ILE A 28 -8.77 17.71 -2.92
CA ILE A 28 -9.93 18.20 -2.19
C ILE A 28 -10.61 19.25 -3.05
N ARG A 29 -11.86 18.98 -3.40
CA ARG A 29 -12.70 19.89 -4.20
C ARG A 29 -13.90 20.37 -3.39
N PHE A 30 -14.45 21.50 -3.78
CA PHE A 30 -15.60 22.10 -3.12
C PHE A 30 -16.59 22.60 -4.18
N ASP A 31 -17.85 22.18 -4.11
CA ASP A 31 -18.88 22.62 -5.04
C ASP A 31 -19.73 23.77 -4.48
N ASP A 32 -20.60 24.32 -5.33
CA ASP A 32 -21.46 25.46 -4.99
C ASP A 32 -22.58 25.08 -3.99
N ASP A 33 -22.87 23.78 -3.82
CA ASP A 33 -23.82 23.27 -2.83
C ASP A 33 -23.19 23.14 -1.42
N GLY A 34 -21.90 23.46 -1.30
CA GLY A 34 -21.15 23.39 -0.04
C GLY A 34 -20.69 21.97 0.32
N VAL A 35 -20.63 21.05 -0.65
CA VAL A 35 -20.13 19.69 -0.44
C VAL A 35 -18.61 19.66 -0.68
N LEU A 36 -17.91 19.10 0.31
CA LEU A 36 -16.49 18.81 0.18
C LEU A 36 -16.30 17.45 -0.49
N TRP A 37 -15.52 17.41 -1.57
CA TRP A 37 -15.22 16.19 -2.31
C TRP A 37 -13.76 15.79 -2.09
N VAL A 38 -13.53 14.53 -1.72
CA VAL A 38 -12.21 13.93 -1.68
C VAL A 38 -12.06 13.06 -2.91
N VAL A 39 -11.14 13.41 -3.80
CA VAL A 39 -10.86 12.66 -5.03
C VAL A 39 -9.59 11.84 -4.81
N GLY A 40 -9.76 10.52 -4.76
CA GLY A 40 -8.70 9.57 -4.52
C GLY A 40 -8.03 9.13 -5.81
N HIS A 41 -6.71 9.24 -5.84
CA HIS A 41 -5.88 8.83 -6.97
C HIS A 41 -5.05 7.57 -6.68
N GLY A 42 -5.34 6.88 -5.58
CA GLY A 42 -4.64 5.65 -5.17
C GLY A 42 -3.35 5.89 -4.39
N ASP A 43 -3.30 6.93 -3.54
CA ASP A 43 -2.21 7.10 -2.58
C ASP A 43 -2.19 5.91 -1.60
N PRO A 44 -1.11 5.11 -1.57
CA PRO A 44 -1.04 3.90 -0.76
C PRO A 44 -0.73 4.17 0.73
N TYR A 45 -0.49 5.42 1.12
CA TYR A 45 -0.05 5.80 2.46
C TYR A 45 -0.84 7.01 3.02
N LEU A 46 -2.16 7.03 2.84
CA LEU A 46 -3.03 7.98 3.57
C LEU A 46 -3.31 7.47 4.99
N VAL A 47 -2.44 7.82 5.92
CA VAL A 47 -2.63 7.55 7.36
C VAL A 47 -3.41 8.69 8.03
N SER A 48 -3.94 8.44 9.24
CA SER A 48 -4.71 9.42 10.02
C SER A 48 -4.01 10.79 10.15
N GLU A 49 -2.69 10.80 10.26
CA GLU A 49 -1.88 12.02 10.34
C GLU A 49 -1.93 12.82 9.03
N GLU A 50 -1.88 12.16 7.87
CA GLU A 50 -2.04 12.84 6.57
C GLU A 50 -3.47 13.35 6.42
N LEU A 51 -4.47 12.57 6.80
CA LEU A 51 -5.87 13.02 6.80
C LEU A 51 -6.10 14.23 7.72
N MET A 52 -5.42 14.28 8.87
CA MET A 52 -5.47 15.45 9.77
C MET A 52 -4.79 16.68 9.14
N ARG A 53 -3.68 16.50 8.40
CA ARG A 53 -3.07 17.59 7.61
C ARG A 53 -4.04 18.13 6.56
N ILE A 54 -4.76 17.23 5.86
CA ILE A 54 -5.79 17.60 4.90
C ILE A 54 -6.90 18.39 5.59
N ALA A 55 -7.46 17.89 6.69
CA ALA A 55 -8.53 18.56 7.44
C ALA A 55 -8.11 19.96 7.92
N THR A 56 -6.88 20.08 8.43
CA THR A 56 -6.30 21.37 8.85
C THR A 56 -6.13 22.32 7.66
N ALA A 57 -5.68 21.82 6.51
CA ALA A 57 -5.53 22.61 5.29
C ALA A 57 -6.87 23.08 4.69
N VAL A 58 -7.94 22.31 4.88
CA VAL A 58 -9.32 22.70 4.55
C VAL A 58 -9.79 23.83 5.45
N ARG A 59 -9.63 23.70 6.77
CA ARG A 59 -9.94 24.78 7.74
C ARG A 59 -9.17 26.06 7.45
N ALA A 60 -7.86 25.96 7.16
CA ALA A 60 -7.00 27.09 6.86
C ALA A 60 -7.40 27.86 5.59
N ARG A 61 -8.17 27.23 4.70
CA ARG A 61 -8.74 27.86 3.49
C ARG A 61 -10.11 28.51 3.74
N GLY A 62 -10.51 28.65 5.01
CA GLY A 62 -11.75 29.34 5.40
C GLY A 62 -12.98 28.45 5.45
N VAL A 63 -12.87 27.16 5.16
CA VAL A 63 -14.00 26.23 5.31
C VAL A 63 -14.25 25.98 6.79
N THR A 64 -15.40 26.41 7.29
CA THR A 64 -15.82 26.21 8.68
C THR A 64 -16.98 25.22 8.80
N ARG A 65 -17.70 24.98 7.69
CA ARG A 65 -18.84 24.08 7.60
C ARG A 65 -18.92 23.47 6.20
N ILE A 66 -19.30 22.20 6.12
CA ILE A 66 -19.61 21.49 4.87
C ILE A 66 -21.03 20.90 4.95
N ASN A 67 -21.76 20.98 3.85
CA ASN A 67 -23.12 20.46 3.71
C ASN A 67 -23.16 18.97 3.33
N GLY A 68 -22.00 18.33 3.26
CA GLY A 68 -21.85 16.91 2.96
C GLY A 68 -20.40 16.59 2.59
N LEU A 69 -20.08 15.30 2.60
CA LEU A 69 -18.77 14.78 2.22
C LEU A 69 -18.95 13.81 1.05
N GLY A 70 -18.37 14.14 -0.10
CA GLY A 70 -18.31 13.29 -1.28
C GLY A 70 -16.99 12.52 -1.37
N LEU A 71 -17.05 11.22 -1.62
CA LEU A 71 -15.90 10.36 -1.84
C LEU A 71 -15.87 9.95 -3.31
N ASP A 72 -14.93 10.52 -4.05
CA ASP A 72 -14.72 10.18 -5.45
C ASP A 72 -13.58 9.18 -5.59
N THR A 73 -13.97 7.92 -5.82
CA THR A 73 -13.06 6.77 -5.91
C THR A 73 -12.94 6.20 -7.32
N HIS A 74 -13.36 6.97 -8.34
CA HIS A 74 -13.47 6.48 -9.71
C HIS A 74 -12.14 6.15 -10.38
N ALA A 75 -11.02 6.70 -9.88
CA ALA A 75 -9.69 6.47 -10.43
C ALA A 75 -9.26 5.00 -10.30
N LEU A 76 -9.94 4.22 -9.45
CA LEU A 76 -9.72 2.78 -9.31
C LEU A 76 -10.95 2.00 -9.82
N GLY A 77 -10.75 1.22 -10.88
CA GLY A 77 -11.80 0.44 -11.55
C GLY A 77 -12.34 -0.71 -10.71
N ALA A 78 -13.26 -1.49 -11.28
CA ALA A 78 -13.81 -2.67 -10.62
C ALA A 78 -12.81 -3.84 -10.56
N ASP A 79 -11.96 -3.96 -11.58
CA ASP A 79 -10.92 -5.00 -11.70
C ASP A 79 -9.75 -4.73 -10.75
N THR A 80 -9.94 -5.07 -9.47
CA THR A 80 -8.99 -4.84 -8.38
C THR A 80 -8.78 -6.06 -7.49
N GLU A 81 -9.33 -7.20 -7.92
CA GLU A 81 -9.14 -8.46 -7.22
C GLU A 81 -7.66 -8.89 -7.29
N ILE A 82 -7.10 -9.21 -6.13
CA ILE A 82 -5.72 -9.65 -6.00
C ILE A 82 -5.71 -11.18 -5.99
N PRO A 83 -5.17 -11.86 -7.03
CA PRO A 83 -5.10 -13.32 -7.03
C PRO A 83 -4.27 -13.84 -5.86
N GLY A 84 -4.76 -14.90 -5.22
CA GLY A 84 -4.09 -15.51 -4.06
C GLY A 84 -4.28 -14.76 -2.74
N ARG A 85 -4.97 -13.61 -2.73
CA ARG A 85 -5.45 -12.98 -1.48
C ARG A 85 -6.49 -13.88 -0.82
N SER A 86 -6.45 -13.98 0.50
CA SER A 86 -7.44 -14.76 1.25
C SER A 86 -8.57 -13.87 1.77
N HIS A 87 -9.67 -14.46 2.20
CA HIS A 87 -10.84 -13.73 2.71
C HIS A 87 -10.82 -13.57 4.25
N THR A 88 -9.64 -13.58 4.87
CA THR A 88 -9.52 -13.40 6.33
C THR A 88 -9.64 -11.93 6.73
N SER A 89 -9.78 -11.68 8.03
CA SER A 89 -9.72 -10.33 8.62
C SER A 89 -8.29 -9.81 8.84
N ASN A 90 -7.26 -10.56 8.42
CA ASN A 90 -5.87 -10.17 8.67
C ASN A 90 -5.47 -8.92 7.87
N PRO A 91 -4.63 -8.03 8.42
CA PRO A 91 -4.20 -6.79 7.75
C PRO A 91 -3.58 -6.99 6.36
N TYR A 92 -2.90 -8.11 6.13
CA TYR A 92 -2.25 -8.39 4.85
C TYR A 92 -3.24 -8.73 3.72
N ASP A 93 -4.50 -9.02 4.07
CA ASP A 93 -5.63 -9.24 3.14
C ASP A 93 -6.53 -8.00 3.04
N ALA A 94 -6.04 -6.80 3.38
CA ALA A 94 -6.87 -5.61 3.27
C ALA A 94 -7.29 -5.31 1.81
N PRO A 95 -8.56 -4.92 1.58
CA PRO A 95 -9.04 -4.58 0.25
C PRO A 95 -8.40 -3.29 -0.24
N LEU A 96 -8.10 -3.19 -1.54
CA LEU A 96 -7.63 -1.93 -2.13
C LEU A 96 -8.81 -1.00 -2.43
N SER A 97 -8.55 0.31 -2.36
CA SER A 97 -9.49 1.38 -2.72
C SER A 97 -8.72 2.59 -3.21
N ALA A 98 -9.37 3.48 -3.97
CA ALA A 98 -8.74 4.73 -4.42
C ALA A 98 -8.49 5.71 -3.26
N LEU A 99 -9.33 5.62 -2.22
CA LEU A 99 -9.21 6.32 -0.95
C LEU A 99 -9.05 5.28 0.15
N ALA A 100 -7.84 5.15 0.67
CA ALA A 100 -7.51 4.13 1.66
C ALA A 100 -6.97 4.77 2.94
N ALA A 101 -7.72 4.67 4.03
CA ALA A 101 -7.26 5.17 5.32
C ALA A 101 -6.54 4.07 6.09
N ASN A 102 -5.34 4.35 6.61
CA ASN A 102 -4.58 3.43 7.47
C ASN A 102 -4.47 2.02 6.87
N PHE A 103 -4.13 1.96 5.58
CA PHE A 103 -3.99 0.72 4.81
C PHE A 103 -5.27 -0.13 4.76
N ASN A 104 -6.44 0.51 4.87
CA ASN A 104 -7.75 -0.13 5.00
C ASN A 104 -7.83 -1.13 6.15
N THR A 105 -7.23 -0.74 7.28
CA THR A 105 -7.27 -1.48 8.54
C THR A 105 -7.72 -0.57 9.68
N VAL A 106 -8.24 -1.19 10.74
CA VAL A 106 -8.57 -0.51 11.99
C VAL A 106 -7.76 -1.12 13.12
N SER A 107 -7.14 -0.27 13.93
CA SER A 107 -6.51 -0.68 15.19
C SER A 107 -7.48 -0.44 16.33
N LEU A 108 -7.79 -1.51 17.08
CA LEU A 108 -8.80 -1.52 18.13
C LEU A 108 -8.25 -2.12 19.42
N VAL A 109 -8.70 -1.60 20.54
CA VAL A 109 -8.52 -2.23 21.86
C VAL A 109 -9.89 -2.50 22.42
N ARG A 110 -10.15 -3.77 22.74
CA ARG A 110 -11.34 -4.18 23.48
C ARG A 110 -10.93 -4.53 24.90
N GLU A 111 -11.42 -3.75 25.84
CA GLU A 111 -11.17 -3.95 27.26
C GLU A 111 -11.95 -5.19 27.77
N ALA A 112 -11.55 -5.72 28.93
CA ALA A 112 -12.18 -6.92 29.51
C ALA A 112 -13.67 -6.72 29.86
N ASP A 113 -14.06 -5.48 30.15
CA ASP A 113 -15.45 -5.06 30.41
C ASP A 113 -16.29 -4.90 29.12
N GLY A 114 -15.70 -5.17 27.94
CA GLY A 114 -16.35 -5.05 26.65
C GLY A 114 -16.26 -3.66 26.02
N ARG A 115 -15.71 -2.65 26.71
CA ARG A 115 -15.53 -1.30 26.16
C ARG A 115 -14.55 -1.33 24.99
N LEU A 116 -14.94 -0.70 23.88
CA LEU A 116 -14.13 -0.61 22.68
C LEU A 116 -13.56 0.81 22.51
N ARG A 117 -12.27 0.90 22.23
CA ARG A 117 -11.59 2.15 21.87
C ARG A 117 -10.67 1.96 20.67
N SER A 118 -10.29 3.07 20.06
CA SER A 118 -9.20 3.04 19.07
C SER A 118 -7.89 2.59 19.73
N GLY A 119 -7.10 1.82 18.98
CA GLY A 119 -5.73 1.45 19.35
C GLY A 119 -4.70 2.55 19.11
N GLU A 120 -5.13 3.66 18.47
CA GLU A 120 -4.30 4.77 18.00
C GLU A 120 -4.93 6.09 18.46
N SER A 121 -4.17 6.94 19.16
CA SER A 121 -4.69 8.20 19.71
C SER A 121 -5.08 9.20 18.61
N GLN A 122 -4.35 9.20 17.51
CA GLN A 122 -4.60 10.04 16.34
C GLN A 122 -5.82 9.59 15.51
N THR A 123 -6.27 8.34 15.66
CA THR A 123 -7.35 7.75 14.86
C THR A 123 -8.66 7.72 15.67
N PRO A 124 -9.64 8.62 15.41
CA PRO A 124 -10.95 8.54 16.03
C PRO A 124 -11.65 7.19 15.77
N LEU A 125 -12.41 6.72 16.76
CA LEU A 125 -13.18 5.48 16.63
C LEU A 125 -14.48 5.73 15.82
N THR A 126 -14.49 5.27 14.57
CA THR A 126 -15.62 5.42 13.64
C THR A 126 -16.75 4.40 13.88
N ALA A 127 -17.91 4.61 13.27
CA ALA A 127 -19.05 3.67 13.35
C ALA A 127 -18.70 2.31 12.73
N THR A 128 -18.06 2.30 11.56
CA THR A 128 -17.56 1.09 10.91
C THR A 128 -16.55 0.36 11.80
N ALA A 129 -15.63 1.08 12.45
CA ALA A 129 -14.66 0.48 13.36
C ALA A 129 -15.33 -0.12 14.61
N ARG A 130 -16.40 0.50 15.14
CA ARG A 130 -17.20 -0.06 16.24
C ARG A 130 -17.90 -1.35 15.85
N ALA A 131 -18.53 -1.36 14.68
CA ALA A 131 -19.22 -2.54 14.16
C ALA A 131 -18.27 -3.73 14.00
N LEU A 132 -17.06 -3.49 13.45
CA LEU A 132 -16.02 -4.51 13.33
C LEU A 132 -15.51 -4.99 14.70
N GLY A 133 -15.35 -4.08 15.65
CA GLY A 133 -14.85 -4.39 16.99
C GLY A 133 -15.82 -5.15 17.88
N ALA A 134 -17.12 -5.08 17.60
CA ALA A 134 -18.16 -5.72 18.43
C ALA A 134 -17.99 -7.25 18.53
N GLY A 135 -17.47 -7.89 17.48
CA GLY A 135 -17.23 -9.34 17.44
C GLY A 135 -15.87 -9.80 17.97
N LEU A 136 -15.00 -8.89 18.42
CA LEU A 136 -13.64 -9.24 18.83
C LEU A 136 -13.59 -9.70 20.29
N GLY A 137 -12.62 -10.56 20.62
CA GLY A 137 -12.28 -10.87 22.02
C GLY A 137 -11.61 -9.69 22.73
N ALA A 138 -11.43 -9.77 24.05
CA ALA A 138 -10.62 -8.78 24.78
C ALA A 138 -9.17 -8.76 24.24
N GLY A 139 -8.55 -7.58 24.22
CA GLY A 139 -7.17 -7.38 23.79
C GLY A 139 -6.99 -6.37 22.67
N ARG A 140 -5.78 -6.39 22.09
CA ARG A 140 -5.36 -5.52 20.99
C ARG A 140 -5.55 -6.22 19.66
N HIS A 141 -6.19 -5.54 18.72
CA HIS A 141 -6.52 -6.08 17.40
C HIS A 141 -6.14 -5.09 16.31
N ARG A 142 -5.63 -5.61 15.20
CA ARG A 142 -5.63 -4.89 13.91
C ARG A 142 -6.30 -5.77 12.89
N VAL A 143 -7.42 -5.31 12.36
CA VAL A 143 -8.24 -6.06 11.39
C VAL A 143 -8.44 -5.23 10.14
N ASN A 144 -8.57 -5.90 9.00
CA ASN A 144 -8.88 -5.24 7.74
C ASN A 144 -10.37 -4.85 7.64
N LEU A 145 -10.68 -4.00 6.67
CA LEU A 145 -12.04 -3.53 6.40
C LEU A 145 -12.87 -4.49 5.52
N VAL A 146 -12.39 -5.71 5.29
CA VAL A 146 -13.04 -6.82 4.57
C VAL A 146 -13.24 -6.55 3.07
N ASP A 147 -14.06 -5.56 2.75
CA ASP A 147 -14.47 -5.20 1.40
C ASP A 147 -14.24 -3.70 1.10
N ARG A 148 -14.21 -3.36 -0.18
CA ARG A 148 -13.92 -1.99 -0.66
C ARG A 148 -14.99 -1.00 -0.21
N ALA A 149 -16.27 -1.38 -0.22
CA ALA A 149 -17.35 -0.47 0.15
C ALA A 149 -17.28 -0.08 1.62
N ARG A 150 -16.97 -1.03 2.51
CA ARG A 150 -16.71 -0.79 3.92
C ARG A 150 -15.44 0.03 4.14
N ALA A 151 -14.39 -0.23 3.37
CA ALA A 151 -13.15 0.53 3.44
C ALA A 151 -13.37 2.02 3.14
N GLU A 152 -14.08 2.32 2.06
CA GLU A 152 -14.41 3.68 1.64
C GLU A 152 -15.41 4.36 2.61
N ARG A 153 -16.37 3.61 3.17
CA ARG A 153 -17.25 4.12 4.23
C ARG A 153 -16.46 4.53 5.47
N HIS A 154 -15.54 3.68 5.93
CA HIS A 154 -14.66 3.99 7.05
C HIS A 154 -13.77 5.21 6.76
N PHE A 155 -13.23 5.33 5.55
CA PHE A 155 -12.47 6.52 5.14
C PHE A 155 -13.29 7.80 5.33
N GLY A 156 -14.53 7.82 4.84
CA GLY A 156 -15.41 8.98 4.98
C GLY A 156 -15.74 9.31 6.42
N GLU A 157 -16.09 8.29 7.24
CA GLU A 157 -16.37 8.48 8.66
C GLU A 157 -15.16 9.03 9.42
N LEU A 158 -13.97 8.49 9.14
CA LEU A 158 -12.72 8.92 9.76
C LEU A 158 -12.41 10.37 9.37
N PHE A 159 -12.50 10.69 8.08
CA PHE A 159 -12.18 12.03 7.61
C PHE A 159 -13.19 13.07 8.10
N ALA A 160 -14.48 12.73 8.16
CA ALA A 160 -15.49 13.60 8.79
C ALA A 160 -15.16 13.87 10.27
N ALA A 161 -14.76 12.85 11.04
CA ALA A 161 -14.35 13.03 12.43
C ALA A 161 -13.07 13.89 12.58
N LEU A 162 -12.14 13.81 11.62
CA LEU A 162 -10.94 14.64 11.61
C LEU A 162 -11.22 16.09 11.17
N LEU A 163 -12.17 16.30 10.25
CA LEU A 163 -12.69 17.63 9.90
C LEU A 163 -13.30 18.32 11.12
N GLU A 164 -14.17 17.63 11.87
CA GLU A 164 -14.74 18.14 13.11
C GLU A 164 -13.66 18.50 14.14
N ARG A 165 -12.65 17.63 14.31
CA ARG A 165 -11.48 17.92 15.17
C ARG A 165 -10.68 19.13 14.70
N ALA A 166 -10.62 19.39 13.40
CA ALA A 166 -10.00 20.59 12.82
C ALA A 166 -10.91 21.84 12.90
N GLY A 167 -12.11 21.72 13.46
CA GLY A 167 -13.10 22.79 13.56
C GLY A 167 -13.94 23.00 12.30
N VAL A 168 -14.06 22.02 11.41
CA VAL A 168 -14.96 22.07 10.25
C VAL A 168 -16.20 21.23 10.54
N SER A 169 -17.36 21.88 10.71
CA SER A 169 -18.62 21.18 10.97
C SER A 169 -19.13 20.42 9.74
N VAL A 170 -19.49 19.16 9.91
CA VAL A 170 -19.99 18.24 8.87
C VAL A 170 -21.46 17.94 9.12
N VAL A 171 -22.34 18.60 8.37
CA VAL A 171 -23.80 18.54 8.65
C VAL A 171 -24.55 17.56 7.77
N GLY A 172 -24.08 17.34 6.54
CA GLY A 172 -24.75 16.45 5.59
C GLY A 172 -24.13 15.06 5.48
N PRO A 173 -24.67 14.23 4.57
CA PRO A 173 -24.28 12.84 4.45
C PRO A 173 -22.89 12.66 3.87
N ILE A 174 -22.30 11.52 4.17
CA ILE A 174 -21.14 10.98 3.46
C ILE A 174 -21.66 10.15 2.28
N ARG A 175 -21.24 10.47 1.06
CA ARG A 175 -21.68 9.79 -0.17
C ARG A 175 -20.51 9.36 -1.05
N GLN A 176 -20.61 8.19 -1.65
CA GLN A 176 -19.72 7.76 -2.73
C GLN A 176 -20.31 8.20 -4.06
N ALA A 177 -19.60 9.06 -4.77
CA ALA A 177 -20.03 9.57 -6.08
C ALA A 177 -18.85 10.25 -6.77
N ARG A 178 -18.95 10.45 -8.09
CA ARG A 178 -17.99 11.29 -8.81
C ARG A 178 -18.16 12.75 -8.41
N ALA A 179 -17.05 13.45 -8.23
CA ALA A 179 -17.08 14.88 -8.01
C ALA A 179 -17.69 15.57 -9.25
N PRO A 180 -18.64 16.51 -9.07
CA PRO A 180 -19.20 17.28 -10.18
C PRO A 180 -18.12 18.04 -10.93
N ARG A 181 -18.28 18.21 -12.25
CA ARG A 181 -17.33 18.98 -13.08
C ARG A 181 -17.15 20.43 -12.58
N GLY A 182 -18.18 21.02 -11.99
CA GLY A 182 -18.15 22.36 -11.39
C GLY A 182 -17.48 22.44 -10.02
N ALA A 183 -17.20 21.32 -9.35
CA ALA A 183 -16.52 21.34 -8.06
C ALA A 183 -15.11 21.91 -8.24
N ARG A 184 -14.78 22.98 -7.52
CA ARG A 184 -13.51 23.71 -7.61
C ARG A 184 -12.40 22.97 -6.87
N LEU A 185 -11.17 22.93 -7.38
CA LEU A 185 -10.04 22.43 -6.59
C LEU A 185 -9.76 23.42 -5.46
N LEU A 186 -9.95 22.99 -4.22
CA LEU A 186 -9.70 23.78 -3.02
C LEU A 186 -8.26 23.56 -2.54
N TYR A 187 -7.83 22.30 -2.46
CA TYR A 187 -6.52 21.91 -1.96
C TYR A 187 -6.06 20.62 -2.63
N ARG A 188 -4.81 20.59 -3.10
CA ARG A 188 -4.12 19.35 -3.47
C ARG A 188 -3.16 18.98 -2.36
N HIS A 189 -3.42 17.87 -1.70
CA HIS A 189 -2.53 17.31 -0.70
C HIS A 189 -1.48 16.45 -1.38
N HIS A 190 -0.21 16.78 -1.22
CA HIS A 190 0.89 15.88 -1.53
C HIS A 190 1.32 15.18 -0.25
N ASN A 191 1.43 13.85 -0.30
CA ASN A 191 1.79 13.04 0.85
C ASN A 191 3.12 13.51 1.46
N SER A 192 3.20 13.56 2.79
CA SER A 192 4.43 13.92 3.51
C SER A 192 5.57 12.92 3.32
N ARG A 193 5.30 11.72 2.77
CA ARG A 193 6.31 10.73 2.38
C ARG A 193 6.56 10.73 0.87
N THR A 194 7.82 10.59 0.51
CA THR A 194 8.29 10.26 -0.84
C THR A 194 8.03 8.78 -1.16
N LEU A 195 8.08 8.42 -2.44
CA LEU A 195 7.97 7.04 -2.88
C LEU A 195 9.07 6.16 -2.27
N ALA A 196 10.30 6.68 -2.14
CA ALA A 196 11.38 5.98 -1.45
C ALA A 196 11.05 5.68 0.02
N GLU A 197 10.50 6.67 0.75
CA GLU A 197 10.06 6.51 2.15
C GLU A 197 8.86 5.57 2.31
N MET A 198 8.08 5.33 1.25
CA MET A 198 7.02 4.32 1.23
C MET A 198 7.54 2.92 0.86
N ILE A 199 8.50 2.82 -0.07
CA ILE A 199 9.06 1.56 -0.55
C ILE A 199 9.96 0.89 0.50
N ALA A 200 10.82 1.64 1.19
CA ALA A 200 11.70 1.08 2.21
C ALA A 200 10.93 0.26 3.28
N PRO A 201 9.90 0.81 3.98
CA PRO A 201 9.11 0.02 4.92
C PRO A 201 8.25 -1.06 4.24
N MET A 202 7.82 -0.88 2.99
CA MET A 202 7.14 -1.95 2.24
C MET A 202 8.05 -3.16 2.03
N LEU A 203 9.34 -2.94 1.74
CA LEU A 203 10.30 -4.03 1.58
C LEU A 203 10.65 -4.65 2.94
N GLU A 204 10.84 -3.83 3.97
CA GLU A 204 11.16 -4.23 5.35
C GLU A 204 10.05 -5.11 5.95
N TYR A 205 8.85 -4.55 6.06
CA TYR A 205 7.70 -5.22 6.68
C TYR A 205 6.89 -6.06 5.70
N SER A 206 7.32 -6.11 4.43
CA SER A 206 6.70 -6.92 3.39
C SER A 206 5.21 -6.61 3.15
N THR A 207 4.82 -5.34 3.21
CA THR A 207 3.42 -4.91 3.15
C THR A 207 2.78 -5.21 1.78
N ASN A 208 1.83 -6.16 1.74
CA ASN A 208 1.09 -6.50 0.52
C ASN A 208 0.24 -5.34 -0.01
N PHE A 209 -0.35 -4.56 0.91
CA PHE A 209 -1.22 -3.45 0.59
C PHE A 209 -0.51 -2.40 -0.27
N ILE A 210 0.65 -1.91 0.18
CA ILE A 210 1.45 -0.92 -0.56
C ILE A 210 1.92 -1.52 -1.89
N ALA A 211 2.42 -2.76 -1.90
CA ALA A 211 2.89 -3.40 -3.11
C ALA A 211 1.79 -3.53 -4.18
N ASN A 212 0.61 -4.05 -3.83
CA ASN A 212 -0.48 -4.17 -4.80
C ASN A 212 -1.11 -2.82 -5.15
N GLY A 213 -1.14 -1.86 -4.22
CA GLY A 213 -1.54 -0.48 -4.50
C GLY A 213 -0.66 0.17 -5.56
N LEU A 214 0.67 0.12 -5.37
CA LEU A 214 1.65 0.61 -6.36
C LEU A 214 1.54 -0.15 -7.69
N PHE A 215 1.38 -1.48 -7.64
CA PHE A 215 1.25 -2.31 -8.83
C PHE A 215 0.04 -1.91 -9.68
N ILE A 216 -1.14 -1.78 -9.06
CA ILE A 216 -2.32 -1.31 -9.78
C ILE A 216 -2.12 0.13 -10.25
N LYS A 217 -1.52 0.98 -9.43
CA LYS A 217 -1.28 2.38 -9.75
C LYS A 217 -0.40 2.58 -11.00
N LEU A 218 0.52 1.66 -11.29
CA LEU A 218 1.33 1.67 -12.51
C LEU A 218 0.50 1.61 -13.81
N SER A 219 -0.75 1.13 -13.75
CA SER A 219 -1.66 1.15 -14.91
C SER A 219 -2.20 2.53 -15.27
N ASP A 220 -2.16 3.49 -14.34
CA ASP A 220 -2.51 4.89 -14.60
C ASP A 220 -1.54 5.84 -13.88
N PRO A 221 -0.29 5.93 -14.37
CA PRO A 221 0.78 6.65 -13.69
C PRO A 221 0.64 8.18 -13.78
N LYS A 222 -0.31 8.68 -14.58
CA LYS A 222 -0.53 10.12 -14.82
C LYS A 222 -1.90 10.62 -14.33
N ASP A 223 -2.67 9.80 -13.63
CA ASP A 223 -3.99 10.16 -13.09
C ASP A 223 -4.99 10.60 -14.17
N LYS A 224 -4.95 9.94 -15.35
CA LYS A 224 -5.80 10.32 -16.50
C LYS A 224 -6.88 9.29 -16.82
N GLY A 225 -6.81 8.11 -16.22
CA GLY A 225 -7.62 6.97 -16.58
C GLY A 225 -8.28 6.33 -15.37
N VAL A 226 -8.46 5.02 -15.49
CA VAL A 226 -9.01 4.16 -14.45
C VAL A 226 -8.02 3.02 -14.26
N ALA A 227 -7.39 2.97 -13.10
CA ALA A 227 -6.42 1.95 -12.76
C ALA A 227 -7.11 0.59 -12.55
N GLY A 228 -6.45 -0.49 -12.94
CA GLY A 228 -6.98 -1.84 -12.81
C GLY A 228 -5.92 -2.93 -12.98
N MET A 229 -6.24 -4.13 -12.49
CA MET A 229 -5.29 -5.23 -12.39
C MET A 229 -4.85 -5.76 -13.76
N ALA A 230 -5.77 -5.91 -14.72
CA ALA A 230 -5.44 -6.37 -16.05
C ALA A 230 -4.46 -5.44 -16.78
N GLU A 231 -4.68 -4.12 -16.70
CA GLU A 231 -3.77 -3.14 -17.29
C GLU A 231 -2.45 -3.06 -16.51
N ALA A 232 -2.48 -3.23 -15.19
CA ALA A 232 -1.28 -3.27 -14.36
C ALA A 232 -0.37 -4.45 -14.76
N ARG A 233 -0.92 -5.65 -14.93
CA ARG A 233 -0.18 -6.81 -15.44
C ARG A 233 0.47 -6.50 -16.80
N ARG A 234 -0.31 -5.98 -17.76
CA ARG A 234 0.22 -5.58 -19.08
C ARG A 234 1.36 -4.58 -18.97
N THR A 235 1.19 -3.55 -18.14
CA THR A 235 2.17 -2.47 -17.97
C THR A 235 3.45 -2.97 -17.33
N VAL A 236 3.37 -3.76 -16.25
CA VAL A 236 4.57 -4.27 -15.56
C VAL A 236 5.27 -5.35 -16.39
N THR A 237 4.54 -6.22 -17.09
CA THR A 237 5.14 -7.19 -18.03
C THR A 237 5.84 -6.47 -19.18
N ARG A 238 5.26 -5.40 -19.71
CA ARG A 238 5.91 -4.59 -20.76
C ARG A 238 7.17 -3.91 -20.22
N LEU A 239 7.13 -3.31 -19.03
CA LEU A 239 8.30 -2.72 -18.39
C LEU A 239 9.40 -3.76 -18.17
N ALA A 240 9.07 -4.94 -17.65
CA ALA A 240 10.04 -6.02 -17.46
C ALA A 240 10.70 -6.46 -18.78
N ARG A 241 9.94 -6.48 -19.88
CA ARG A 241 10.48 -6.78 -21.22
C ARG A 241 11.40 -5.67 -21.73
N GLU A 242 10.97 -4.42 -21.62
CA GLU A 242 11.69 -3.25 -22.15
C GLU A 242 12.94 -2.92 -21.35
N ARG A 243 12.90 -3.07 -20.02
CA ARG A 243 13.97 -2.67 -19.09
C ARG A 243 14.88 -3.82 -18.67
N LEU A 244 14.34 -5.04 -18.56
CA LEU A 244 15.06 -6.20 -18.03
C LEU A 244 15.22 -7.31 -19.07
N GLY A 245 14.62 -7.18 -20.27
CA GLY A 245 14.72 -8.17 -21.34
C GLY A 245 13.91 -9.45 -21.12
N TRP A 246 13.02 -9.50 -20.13
CA TRP A 246 12.29 -10.73 -19.78
C TRP A 246 11.21 -11.06 -20.80
N ARG A 247 11.15 -12.35 -21.20
CA ARG A 247 10.17 -12.85 -22.19
C ARG A 247 9.22 -13.91 -21.64
N ASP A 248 9.63 -14.61 -20.59
CA ASP A 248 8.97 -15.79 -20.01
C ASP A 248 8.55 -15.59 -18.54
N ALA A 249 8.69 -14.37 -18.02
CA ALA A 249 8.18 -14.02 -16.69
C ALA A 249 6.64 -14.02 -16.66
N VAL A 250 6.06 -14.60 -15.61
CA VAL A 250 4.62 -14.51 -15.33
C VAL A 250 4.43 -13.59 -14.13
N ILE A 251 3.77 -12.45 -14.35
CA ILE A 251 3.52 -11.41 -13.36
C ILE A 251 2.01 -11.26 -13.22
N ASP A 252 1.48 -11.71 -12.09
CA ASP A 252 0.03 -11.79 -11.84
C ASP A 252 -0.43 -10.86 -10.71
N ASP A 253 0.42 -10.59 -9.71
CA ASP A 253 0.22 -9.54 -8.70
C ASP A 253 1.55 -8.89 -8.29
N GLY A 254 1.47 -7.73 -7.61
CA GLY A 254 2.66 -6.97 -7.20
C GLY A 254 3.25 -7.37 -5.85
N ALA A 255 2.47 -8.02 -5.00
CA ALA A 255 2.91 -8.44 -3.67
C ALA A 255 3.53 -9.84 -3.66
N GLY A 256 3.27 -10.65 -4.68
CA GLY A 256 3.71 -12.04 -4.75
C GLY A 256 2.80 -13.01 -4.01
N LEU A 257 1.51 -12.67 -3.85
CA LEU A 257 0.50 -13.56 -3.27
C LEU A 257 0.05 -14.62 -4.28
N SER A 258 0.00 -14.28 -5.56
CA SER A 258 -0.44 -15.20 -6.59
C SER A 258 0.53 -16.35 -6.74
N ARG A 259 -0.02 -17.58 -6.67
CA ARG A 259 0.68 -18.81 -7.04
C ARG A 259 0.89 -18.94 -8.55
N ALA A 260 0.38 -18.02 -9.37
CA ALA A 260 0.67 -17.97 -10.80
C ALA A 260 1.98 -17.24 -11.12
N ASN A 261 2.51 -16.41 -10.20
CA ASN A 261 3.76 -15.70 -10.44
C ASN A 261 4.92 -16.65 -10.73
N ARG A 262 5.67 -16.40 -11.81
CA ARG A 262 6.87 -17.15 -12.20
C ARG A 262 7.99 -16.18 -12.52
N LEU A 263 9.04 -16.24 -11.71
CA LEU A 263 10.34 -15.63 -11.97
C LEU A 263 11.41 -16.69 -11.70
N SER A 264 12.43 -16.74 -12.54
CA SER A 264 13.64 -17.54 -12.30
C SER A 264 14.59 -16.83 -11.34
N ALA A 265 15.54 -17.58 -10.76
CA ALA A 265 16.60 -16.99 -9.96
C ALA A 265 17.46 -16.02 -10.79
N ARG A 266 17.70 -16.34 -12.07
CA ARG A 266 18.41 -15.48 -13.01
C ARG A 266 17.70 -14.13 -13.20
N GLN A 267 16.38 -14.15 -13.40
CA GLN A 267 15.59 -12.92 -13.50
C GLN A 267 15.68 -12.10 -12.22
N LEU A 268 15.64 -12.72 -11.04
CA LEU A 268 15.87 -11.98 -9.80
C LEU A 268 17.27 -11.35 -9.72
N ILE A 269 18.32 -12.00 -10.23
CA ILE A 269 19.67 -11.41 -10.31
C ILE A 269 19.67 -10.22 -11.28
N GLU A 270 19.09 -10.35 -12.46
CA GLU A 270 18.99 -9.25 -13.45
C GLU A 270 18.22 -8.05 -12.89
N LEU A 271 17.13 -8.31 -12.15
CA LEU A 271 16.41 -7.27 -11.43
C LEU A 271 17.30 -6.60 -10.38
N LEU A 272 18.05 -7.37 -9.60
CA LEU A 272 18.98 -6.82 -8.60
C LEU A 272 20.13 -6.04 -9.26
N ASP A 273 20.57 -6.39 -10.48
CA ASP A 273 21.50 -5.56 -11.24
C ASP A 273 20.90 -4.19 -11.58
N ALA A 274 19.65 -4.18 -12.06
CA ALA A 274 18.93 -2.94 -12.34
C ALA A 274 18.57 -2.15 -11.07
N PHE A 275 18.41 -2.82 -9.93
CA PHE A 275 18.01 -2.23 -8.65
C PHE A 275 19.17 -1.61 -7.87
N VAL A 276 20.42 -1.65 -8.37
CA VAL A 276 21.61 -1.09 -7.70
C VAL A 276 21.44 0.37 -7.27
N PRO A 277 20.86 1.29 -8.09
CA PRO A 277 20.61 2.68 -7.68
C PRO A 277 19.66 2.83 -6.49
N TYR A 278 18.93 1.77 -6.14
CA TYR A 278 17.93 1.71 -5.09
C TYR A 278 18.29 0.72 -3.97
N ARG A 279 19.54 0.20 -3.97
CA ARG A 279 20.02 -0.80 -3.00
C ARG A 279 19.86 -0.34 -1.55
N ASP A 280 19.94 0.96 -1.29
CA ASP A 280 19.77 1.55 0.03
C ASP A 280 18.36 1.37 0.62
N LEU A 281 17.35 1.10 -0.23
CA LEU A 281 15.98 0.79 0.20
C LEU A 281 15.79 -0.67 0.65
N MET A 282 16.81 -1.52 0.46
CA MET A 282 16.71 -2.94 0.79
C MET A 282 16.78 -3.19 2.30
N PRO A 283 15.96 -4.11 2.84
CA PRO A 283 16.02 -4.52 4.23
C PRO A 283 17.39 -5.04 4.61
N ARG A 284 17.91 -4.63 5.77
CA ARG A 284 19.14 -5.19 6.32
C ARG A 284 18.82 -6.45 7.12
N GLN A 285 19.61 -7.50 6.95
CA GLN A 285 19.48 -8.68 7.79
C GLN A 285 19.94 -8.35 9.23
N ASP A 286 19.11 -8.67 10.22
CA ASP A 286 19.36 -8.31 11.63
C ASP A 286 20.67 -8.87 12.19
N ASP A 287 21.00 -10.12 11.86
CA ASP A 287 22.16 -10.86 12.37
C ASP A 287 23.42 -10.77 11.48
N ASP A 288 23.32 -10.15 10.29
CA ASP A 288 24.48 -9.91 9.43
C ASP A 288 24.32 -8.62 8.60
N PRO A 289 24.96 -7.50 8.98
CA PRO A 289 24.82 -6.22 8.29
C PRO A 289 25.46 -6.23 6.89
N ARG A 290 26.17 -7.30 6.51
CA ARG A 290 26.69 -7.50 5.15
C ARG A 290 25.62 -8.00 4.18
N VAL A 291 24.40 -8.29 4.66
CA VAL A 291 23.30 -8.79 3.83
C VAL A 291 22.19 -7.74 3.77
N LEU A 292 21.80 -7.36 2.56
CA LEU A 292 20.63 -6.52 2.28
C LEU A 292 19.67 -7.31 1.39
N ALA A 293 18.53 -7.78 1.90
CA ALA A 293 17.73 -8.73 1.14
C ALA A 293 16.24 -8.76 1.52
N LYS A 294 15.42 -9.00 0.49
CA LYS A 294 13.99 -9.17 0.64
C LYS A 294 13.64 -10.64 0.81
N THR A 295 12.84 -10.91 1.84
CA THR A 295 12.26 -12.22 2.12
C THR A 295 10.98 -12.46 1.31
N GLY A 296 10.71 -13.71 0.97
CA GLY A 296 9.39 -14.16 0.53
C GLY A 296 9.03 -15.51 1.14
N THR A 297 7.79 -15.64 1.58
CA THR A 297 7.29 -16.84 2.24
C THR A 297 5.81 -17.03 1.90
N LEU A 298 5.46 -18.22 1.45
CA LEU A 298 4.09 -18.74 1.35
C LEU A 298 4.11 -20.20 1.81
N THR A 299 2.95 -20.82 2.01
CA THR A 299 2.89 -22.27 2.30
C THR A 299 3.59 -23.07 1.20
N GLY A 300 4.67 -23.77 1.58
CA GLY A 300 5.52 -24.56 0.68
C GLY A 300 6.50 -23.74 -0.17
N VAL A 301 6.70 -22.45 0.11
CA VAL A 301 7.59 -21.58 -0.67
C VAL A 301 8.42 -20.70 0.25
N SER A 302 9.73 -20.68 0.02
CA SER A 302 10.67 -19.78 0.68
C SER A 302 11.60 -19.16 -0.34
N SER A 303 11.68 -17.83 -0.35
CA SER A 303 12.56 -17.08 -1.23
C SER A 303 13.35 -16.02 -0.48
N TYR A 304 14.51 -15.67 -1.03
CA TYR A 304 15.38 -14.62 -0.52
C TYR A 304 16.22 -14.05 -1.65
N ALA A 305 16.14 -12.74 -1.87
CA ALA A 305 16.87 -12.11 -2.97
C ALA A 305 17.41 -10.75 -2.51
N GLY A 306 18.66 -10.47 -2.86
CA GLY A 306 19.32 -9.24 -2.44
C GLY A 306 20.81 -9.23 -2.70
N TYR A 307 21.52 -8.53 -1.82
CA TYR A 307 22.94 -8.26 -1.94
C TYR A 307 23.70 -8.79 -0.73
N VAL A 308 24.91 -9.27 -0.97
CA VAL A 308 25.88 -9.68 0.05
C VAL A 308 27.17 -8.90 -0.14
N ARG A 309 27.75 -8.39 0.94
CA ARG A 309 29.03 -7.67 0.89
C ARG A 309 30.19 -8.66 1.03
N ARG A 310 31.01 -8.80 -0.02
CA ARG A 310 32.18 -9.70 -0.09
C ARG A 310 33.30 -9.04 -0.89
N ASN A 311 34.55 -9.21 -0.46
CA ASN A 311 35.75 -8.69 -1.15
C ASN A 311 35.67 -7.18 -1.48
N GLY A 312 35.12 -6.38 -0.56
CA GLY A 312 34.97 -4.93 -0.74
C GLY A 312 33.81 -4.49 -1.66
N GLY A 313 33.10 -5.42 -2.29
CA GLY A 313 31.96 -5.15 -3.19
C GLY A 313 30.64 -5.76 -2.71
N TRP A 314 29.55 -5.36 -3.36
CA TRP A 314 28.23 -5.98 -3.18
C TRP A 314 27.96 -6.97 -4.30
N GLY A 315 27.93 -8.27 -3.99
CA GLY A 315 27.44 -9.32 -4.90
C GLY A 315 25.91 -9.45 -4.82
N ARG A 316 25.28 -10.02 -5.85
CA ARG A 316 23.84 -10.32 -5.86
C ARG A 316 23.63 -11.79 -5.56
N PHE A 317 22.50 -12.12 -4.94
CA PHE A 317 22.08 -13.49 -4.77
C PHE A 317 20.56 -13.60 -4.87
N ALA A 318 20.09 -14.77 -5.29
CA ALA A 318 18.68 -15.12 -5.34
C ALA A 318 18.52 -16.60 -4.98
N LEU A 319 17.66 -16.87 -4.00
CA LEU A 319 17.27 -18.20 -3.54
C LEU A 319 15.76 -18.36 -3.76
N LEU A 320 15.37 -19.39 -4.50
CA LEU A 320 13.99 -19.79 -4.72
C LEU A 320 13.86 -21.26 -4.31
N VAL A 321 13.11 -21.51 -3.24
CA VAL A 321 12.91 -22.85 -2.70
C VAL A 321 11.42 -23.16 -2.68
N GLU A 322 10.99 -24.16 -3.44
CA GLU A 322 9.59 -24.59 -3.57
C GLU A 322 9.27 -25.79 -2.68
N GLN A 323 9.77 -25.75 -1.45
CA GLN A 323 9.46 -26.73 -0.42
C GLN A 323 9.56 -26.07 0.97
N PRO A 324 8.94 -26.66 2.01
CA PRO A 324 9.18 -26.24 3.39
C PRO A 324 10.67 -26.31 3.73
N VAL A 325 11.16 -25.26 4.38
CA VAL A 325 12.53 -25.18 4.89
C VAL A 325 12.53 -24.57 6.27
N ASP A 326 13.59 -24.83 7.03
CA ASP A 326 13.84 -24.17 8.30
C ASP A 326 13.79 -22.63 8.15
N ARG A 327 13.21 -21.96 9.15
CA ARG A 327 12.93 -20.52 9.14
C ARG A 327 14.20 -19.68 8.93
N GLY A 328 15.35 -20.17 9.42
CA GLY A 328 16.64 -19.48 9.33
C GLY A 328 17.51 -19.91 8.15
N LEU A 329 17.11 -20.90 7.34
CA LEU A 329 17.97 -21.46 6.30
C LEU A 329 18.47 -20.38 5.33
N ARG A 330 17.56 -19.53 4.85
CA ARG A 330 17.89 -18.51 3.84
C ARG A 330 18.86 -17.44 4.37
N GLN A 331 18.71 -17.01 5.63
CA GLN A 331 19.61 -16.05 6.26
C GLN A 331 21.00 -16.65 6.46
N ARG A 332 21.08 -17.90 6.96
CA ARG A 332 22.36 -18.60 7.11
C ARG A 332 23.09 -18.77 5.77
N LEU A 333 22.37 -19.11 4.70
CA LEU A 333 22.93 -19.22 3.35
C LEU A 333 23.45 -17.87 2.85
N ALA A 334 22.69 -16.78 3.02
CA ALA A 334 23.13 -15.45 2.61
C ALA A 334 24.36 -14.97 3.40
N SER A 335 24.39 -15.19 4.73
CA SER A 335 25.56 -14.89 5.56
C SER A 335 26.77 -15.74 5.16
N ALA A 336 26.58 -16.99 4.73
CA ALA A 336 27.67 -17.82 4.21
C ALA A 336 28.22 -17.28 2.88
N LEU A 337 27.37 -16.74 2.01
CA LEU A 337 27.78 -16.06 0.77
C LEU A 337 28.54 -14.76 1.02
N ALA A 338 28.37 -14.12 2.18
CA ALA A 338 29.06 -12.90 2.58
C ALA A 338 30.44 -13.15 3.25
N ARG A 339 30.83 -14.42 3.43
CA ARG A 339 32.12 -14.80 4.04
C ARG A 339 33.29 -14.76 3.06
#